data_AF-A0A846YXY0-F1
#
_entry.id   AF-A0A846YXY0-F1
#
_cell.length_a   1.000
_cell.length_b   1.000
_cell.length_c   1.000
_cell.angle_alpha   90.00
_cell.angle_beta   90.00
_cell.angle_gamma   90.00
#
_symmetry.space_group_name_H-M   'P 1'
#
loop_
_entity.id
_entity.type
_entity.pdbx_description
1 polymer ?
#
loop_
_entity_poly.entity_id
_entity_poly.type
_entity_poly.pdbx_seq_one_letter_code
_entity_poly.pdbx_strand_id
1 'polypeptide(L)'
;MSGDTVTNGDTVTNGDTVTNDYEDRLQAWVGRELLTRRFGQDPVNVPMIRHWVEAMEDGNPVYLDESAAREAGRDGVVAPASMVQAWTMRGYAASVRPDPAPTGSDELTALLADGGYTSVVATDSEFAFERELVPGDQVSVEEVVEAISPEKKTGLGAGRFISTVRTYRDASGEVVATQRWRLLRFRPAAKPEPRPLRPRPPVNPDNAFWFEAAREHKLVIQRCAECKSLRHPPGPCCPQCGSFEWDTVEAQGDGHVYSYVIAHHPRHPAFDYPLVIAVIELAEGTRLISNMTGVEPADVEVGMPVVLDWIDPDPDLSLPAFRPAPSPPASRPAGADVEER
;
A
#
# COMPACT_ATOMS: atom_id res chain seq x y z
N MET A 1 -48.19 -7.28 52.52
CA MET A 1 -48.19 -8.33 51.48
C MET A 1 -49.08 -7.85 50.35
N SER A 2 -48.72 -8.19 49.10
CA SER A 2 -49.25 -7.68 47.81
C SER A 2 -48.67 -6.29 47.47
N GLY A 3 -47.77 -6.07 46.52
CA GLY A 3 -47.30 -6.90 45.40
C GLY A 3 -47.53 -6.13 44.10
N ASP A 4 -46.86 -4.99 43.91
CA ASP A 4 -46.90 -4.23 42.66
C ASP A 4 -46.05 -4.94 41.60
N THR A 5 -46.70 -5.38 40.53
CA THR A 5 -46.03 -5.91 39.33
C THR A 5 -46.03 -4.79 38.29
N VAL A 6 -44.88 -4.14 38.12
CA VAL A 6 -44.63 -3.23 37.01
C VAL A 6 -44.21 -4.08 35.81
N THR A 7 -45.03 -4.12 34.78
CA THR A 7 -44.67 -4.65 33.45
C THR A 7 -43.69 -3.69 32.79
N ASN A 8 -42.45 -4.15 32.59
CA ASN A 8 -41.47 -3.46 31.75
C ASN A 8 -41.96 -3.49 30.30
N GLY A 9 -42.23 -2.32 29.74
CA GLY A 9 -42.39 -2.13 28.31
C GLY A 9 -41.02 -2.13 27.64
N ASP A 10 -40.85 -2.98 26.63
CA ASP A 10 -39.68 -3.04 25.79
C ASP A 10 -39.52 -1.74 25.00
N THR A 11 -38.54 -0.93 25.39
CA THR A 11 -38.02 0.17 24.57
C THR A 11 -37.28 -0.41 23.36
N VAL A 12 -37.96 -0.46 22.21
CA VAL A 12 -37.29 -0.61 20.91
C VAL A 12 -36.51 0.68 20.64
N THR A 13 -35.19 0.55 20.63
CA THR A 13 -34.25 1.64 20.37
C THR A 13 -34.30 2.07 18.91
N ASN A 14 -34.53 3.36 18.68
CA ASN A 14 -34.71 4.02 17.37
C ASN A 14 -33.58 3.75 16.33
N GLY A 15 -32.41 3.26 16.78
CA GLY A 15 -31.27 2.90 15.91
C GLY A 15 -31.38 1.53 15.24
N ASP A 16 -32.19 0.60 15.78
CA ASP A 16 -32.40 -0.71 15.17
C ASP A 16 -33.33 -0.62 13.95
N THR A 17 -34.35 0.25 14.01
CA THR A 17 -35.29 0.52 12.92
C THR A 17 -34.63 1.15 11.68
N VAL A 18 -33.66 2.05 11.86
CA VAL A 18 -32.96 2.73 10.74
C VAL A 18 -31.97 1.79 10.06
N THR A 19 -31.29 0.93 10.83
CA THR A 19 -30.36 -0.06 10.28
C THR A 19 -31.11 -1.18 9.55
N ASN A 20 -32.27 -1.59 10.06
CA ASN A 20 -33.13 -2.59 9.42
C ASN A 20 -33.72 -2.06 8.11
N ASP A 21 -34.15 -0.78 8.06
CA ASP A 21 -34.62 -0.14 6.82
C ASP A 21 -33.54 -0.09 5.72
N TYR A 22 -32.28 0.20 6.08
CA TYR A 22 -31.18 0.21 5.12
C TYR A 22 -30.88 -1.18 4.53
N GLU A 23 -30.84 -2.22 5.37
CA GLU A 23 -30.61 -3.59 4.91
C GLU A 23 -31.76 -4.08 4.04
N ASP A 24 -33.01 -3.82 4.43
CA ASP A 24 -34.20 -4.19 3.65
C ASP A 24 -34.17 -3.52 2.26
N ARG A 25 -33.81 -2.24 2.20
CA ARG A 25 -33.64 -1.51 0.94
C ARG A 25 -32.54 -2.11 0.06
N LEU A 26 -31.41 -2.54 0.64
CA LEU A 26 -30.34 -3.22 -0.10
C LEU A 26 -30.82 -4.58 -0.61
N GLN A 27 -31.39 -5.42 0.26
CA GLN A 27 -31.83 -6.76 -0.12
C GLN A 27 -32.97 -6.74 -1.15
N ALA A 28 -33.77 -5.69 -1.19
CA ALA A 28 -34.77 -5.48 -2.24
C ALA A 28 -34.18 -5.35 -3.66
N TRP A 29 -32.87 -5.14 -3.81
CA TRP A 29 -32.18 -5.14 -5.11
C TRP A 29 -31.88 -6.54 -5.64
N VAL A 30 -31.87 -7.57 -4.80
CA VAL A 30 -31.62 -8.94 -5.27
C VAL A 30 -32.69 -9.35 -6.29
N GLY A 31 -32.26 -9.80 -7.46
CA GLY A 31 -33.12 -10.12 -8.59
C GLY A 31 -33.55 -8.93 -9.46
N ARG A 32 -33.16 -7.68 -9.14
CA ARG A 32 -33.43 -6.52 -9.99
C ARG A 32 -32.42 -6.38 -11.11
N GLU A 33 -32.88 -5.82 -12.22
CA GLU A 33 -32.01 -5.41 -13.33
C GLU A 33 -31.18 -4.18 -12.93
N LEU A 34 -29.86 -4.26 -13.12
CA LEU A 34 -28.96 -3.11 -13.08
C LEU A 34 -28.80 -2.47 -14.45
N LEU A 35 -28.85 -3.29 -15.50
CA LEU A 35 -28.74 -2.88 -16.88
C LEU A 35 -29.81 -3.61 -17.69
N THR A 36 -30.82 -2.87 -18.12
CA THR A 36 -31.79 -3.36 -19.11
C THR A 36 -31.07 -3.68 -20.41
N ARG A 37 -31.54 -4.73 -21.10
CA ARG A 37 -30.93 -5.26 -22.32
C ARG A 37 -30.56 -4.16 -23.31
N ARG A 38 -29.27 -4.07 -23.64
CA ARG A 38 -28.72 -3.08 -24.55
C ARG A 38 -27.77 -3.74 -25.55
N PHE A 39 -27.93 -3.41 -26.83
CA PHE A 39 -26.99 -3.81 -27.87
C PHE A 39 -25.67 -3.05 -27.77
N GLY A 40 -24.58 -3.72 -28.16
CA GLY A 40 -23.29 -3.12 -28.42
C GLY A 40 -23.35 -2.06 -29.52
N GLN A 41 -22.34 -1.21 -29.57
CA GLN A 41 -22.25 -0.13 -30.57
C GLN A 41 -22.05 -0.67 -31.97
N ASP A 42 -21.23 -1.72 -32.07
CA ASP A 42 -20.82 -2.32 -33.33
C ASP A 42 -21.13 -3.83 -33.31
N PRO A 43 -21.46 -4.41 -34.47
CA PRO A 43 -21.36 -5.85 -34.65
C PRO A 43 -19.92 -6.32 -34.40
N VAL A 44 -19.76 -7.60 -34.07
CA VAL A 44 -18.46 -8.26 -34.02
C VAL A 44 -17.74 -7.99 -35.35
N ASN A 45 -16.51 -7.50 -35.27
CA ASN A 45 -15.79 -7.04 -36.47
C ASN A 45 -14.29 -7.34 -36.40
N VAL A 46 -13.72 -7.68 -37.55
CA VAL A 46 -12.30 -8.04 -37.70
C VAL A 46 -11.34 -6.92 -37.25
N PRO A 47 -11.59 -5.62 -37.53
CA PRO A 47 -10.71 -4.56 -37.03
C PRO A 47 -10.53 -4.55 -35.50
N MET A 48 -11.62 -4.67 -34.74
CA MET A 48 -11.54 -4.74 -33.28
C MET A 48 -10.90 -6.03 -32.79
N ILE A 49 -11.17 -7.16 -33.44
CA ILE A 49 -10.50 -8.44 -33.14
C ILE A 49 -8.99 -8.30 -33.31
N ARG A 50 -8.53 -7.72 -34.42
CA ARG A 50 -7.11 -7.47 -34.70
C ARG A 50 -6.45 -6.65 -33.59
N HIS A 51 -7.03 -5.50 -33.24
CA HIS A 51 -6.46 -4.65 -32.18
C HIS A 51 -6.43 -5.33 -30.82
N TRP A 52 -7.44 -6.14 -30.50
CA TRP A 52 -7.46 -6.88 -29.25
C TRP A 52 -6.34 -7.95 -29.22
N VAL A 53 -6.21 -8.76 -30.26
CA VAL A 53 -5.20 -9.85 -30.27
C VAL A 53 -3.77 -9.32 -30.32
N GLU A 54 -3.55 -8.18 -30.98
CA GLU A 54 -2.27 -7.45 -30.96
C GLU A 54 -1.94 -6.96 -29.54
N ALA A 55 -2.89 -6.31 -28.88
CA ALA A 55 -2.68 -5.77 -27.52
C ALA A 55 -2.51 -6.86 -26.46
N MET A 56 -3.13 -8.02 -26.66
CA MET A 56 -3.06 -9.17 -25.74
C MET A 56 -1.94 -10.13 -26.09
N GLU A 57 -1.21 -9.89 -27.19
CA GLU A 57 -0.17 -10.77 -27.73
C GLU A 57 -0.67 -12.22 -27.97
N ASP A 58 -1.95 -12.37 -28.37
CA ASP A 58 -2.56 -13.67 -28.65
C ASP A 58 -2.39 -14.04 -30.13
N GLY A 59 -1.42 -14.92 -30.38
CA GLY A 59 -1.05 -15.37 -31.73
C GLY A 59 -1.94 -16.45 -32.34
N ASN A 60 -3.10 -16.79 -31.75
CA ASN A 60 -3.94 -17.85 -32.28
C ASN A 60 -4.51 -17.48 -33.68
N PRO A 61 -4.19 -18.24 -34.74
CA PRO A 61 -4.50 -17.84 -36.11
C PRO A 61 -5.99 -17.87 -36.45
N VAL A 62 -6.83 -18.59 -35.68
CA VAL A 62 -8.27 -18.71 -35.95
C VAL A 62 -9.02 -17.38 -35.88
N TYR A 63 -8.40 -16.35 -35.29
CA TYR A 63 -9.00 -15.02 -35.16
C TYR A 63 -8.80 -14.14 -36.39
N LEU A 64 -7.78 -14.40 -37.22
CA LEU A 64 -7.39 -13.51 -38.33
C LEU A 64 -7.12 -14.23 -39.66
N ASP A 65 -6.98 -15.56 -39.66
CA ASP A 65 -6.77 -16.38 -40.86
C ASP A 65 -7.97 -17.32 -41.09
N GLU A 66 -8.69 -17.11 -42.19
CA GLU A 66 -9.85 -17.93 -42.57
C GLU A 66 -9.49 -19.39 -42.83
N SER A 67 -8.32 -19.66 -43.39
CA SER A 67 -7.87 -21.02 -43.71
C SER A 67 -7.59 -21.79 -42.42
N ALA A 68 -6.85 -21.15 -41.50
CA ALA A 68 -6.57 -21.73 -40.19
C ALA A 68 -7.84 -21.95 -39.36
N ALA A 69 -8.81 -21.04 -39.42
CA ALA A 69 -10.09 -21.22 -38.73
C ALA A 69 -10.87 -22.44 -39.28
N ARG A 70 -10.90 -22.62 -40.62
CA ARG A 70 -11.53 -23.77 -41.27
C ARG A 70 -10.84 -25.08 -40.99
N GLU A 71 -9.50 -25.09 -40.99
CA GLU A 71 -8.71 -26.26 -40.59
C GLU A 71 -8.99 -26.66 -39.13
N ALA A 72 -9.27 -25.67 -38.27
CA ALA A 72 -9.69 -25.87 -36.88
C ALA A 72 -11.19 -26.20 -36.71
N GLY A 73 -11.92 -26.46 -37.80
CA GLY A 73 -13.31 -26.91 -37.77
C GLY A 73 -14.38 -25.81 -37.65
N ARG A 74 -14.03 -24.55 -37.93
CA ARG A 74 -14.96 -23.41 -37.93
C ARG A 74 -15.36 -23.00 -39.34
N ASP A 75 -16.47 -22.30 -39.50
CA ASP A 75 -16.91 -21.82 -40.82
C ASP A 75 -16.05 -20.65 -41.36
N GLY A 76 -15.45 -19.89 -40.46
CA GLY A 76 -14.57 -18.76 -40.74
C GLY A 76 -13.94 -18.22 -39.46
N VAL A 77 -13.34 -17.03 -39.55
CA VAL A 77 -12.72 -16.37 -38.39
C VAL A 77 -13.73 -16.15 -37.26
N VAL A 78 -13.28 -16.33 -36.02
CA VAL A 78 -14.08 -16.11 -34.81
C VAL A 78 -13.46 -15.02 -33.94
N ALA A 79 -14.26 -14.38 -33.09
CA ALA A 79 -13.75 -13.50 -32.06
C ALA A 79 -13.19 -14.32 -30.88
N PRO A 80 -12.08 -13.92 -30.27
CA PRO A 80 -11.65 -14.45 -28.98
C PRO A 80 -12.79 -14.41 -27.96
N ALA A 81 -13.04 -15.51 -27.24
CA ALA A 81 -14.16 -15.61 -26.30
C ALA A 81 -14.11 -14.51 -25.21
N SER A 82 -12.90 -14.16 -24.76
CA SER A 82 -12.61 -13.06 -23.82
C SER A 82 -13.06 -11.68 -24.31
N MET A 83 -13.35 -11.49 -25.60
CA MET A 83 -13.87 -10.23 -26.13
C MET A 83 -15.38 -10.04 -25.92
N VAL A 84 -16.12 -11.02 -25.39
CA VAL A 84 -17.59 -10.92 -25.28
C VAL A 84 -18.07 -9.64 -24.59
N GLN A 85 -17.36 -9.22 -23.53
CA GLN A 85 -17.66 -7.98 -22.82
C GLN A 85 -17.32 -6.75 -23.66
N ALA A 86 -16.20 -6.76 -24.40
CA ALA A 86 -15.71 -5.64 -25.19
C ALA A 86 -16.75 -5.14 -26.21
N TRP A 87 -17.52 -6.06 -26.81
CA TRP A 87 -18.58 -5.72 -27.75
C TRP A 87 -19.72 -4.89 -27.15
N THR A 88 -19.91 -4.95 -25.84
CA THR A 88 -21.01 -4.27 -25.14
C THR A 88 -20.55 -3.16 -24.19
N MET A 89 -19.23 -2.93 -24.14
CA MET A 89 -18.65 -1.83 -23.38
C MET A 89 -19.17 -0.48 -23.87
N ARG A 90 -19.27 0.47 -22.93
CA ARG A 90 -19.56 1.86 -23.26
C ARG A 90 -18.37 2.43 -24.02
N GLY A 91 -18.61 3.01 -25.19
CA GLY A 91 -17.60 3.78 -25.90
C GLY A 91 -17.14 5.00 -25.09
N TYR A 92 -15.94 5.51 -25.39
CA TYR A 92 -15.27 6.57 -24.63
C TYR A 92 -16.17 7.79 -24.36
N ALA A 93 -16.85 8.32 -25.39
CA ALA A 93 -17.70 9.51 -25.24
C ALA A 93 -18.87 9.30 -24.25
N ALA A 94 -19.42 8.09 -24.21
CA ALA A 94 -20.46 7.71 -23.25
C ALA A 94 -19.89 7.47 -21.85
N SER A 95 -18.63 7.08 -21.72
CA SER A 95 -17.98 6.84 -20.43
C SER A 95 -17.54 8.12 -19.72
N VAL A 96 -17.28 9.20 -20.45
CA VAL A 96 -16.83 10.50 -19.90
C VAL A 96 -17.95 11.53 -19.75
N ARG A 97 -19.17 11.21 -20.20
CA ARG A 97 -20.34 12.07 -20.06
C ARG A 97 -21.34 11.41 -19.12
N PRO A 98 -21.94 12.16 -18.19
CA PRO A 98 -23.01 11.62 -17.37
C PRO A 98 -24.19 11.21 -18.26
N ASP A 99 -24.84 10.10 -17.91
CA ASP A 99 -26.05 9.68 -18.59
C ASP A 99 -27.18 10.69 -18.34
N PRO A 100 -28.08 10.90 -19.31
CA PRO A 100 -29.21 11.80 -19.14
C PRO A 100 -30.21 11.33 -18.08
N ALA A 101 -30.19 10.04 -17.71
CA ALA A 101 -30.98 9.46 -16.63
C ALA A 101 -30.12 8.44 -15.86
N PRO A 102 -30.30 8.32 -14.53
CA PRO A 102 -29.60 7.33 -13.74
C PRO A 102 -29.99 5.91 -14.15
N THR A 103 -29.01 5.02 -14.22
CA THR A 103 -29.18 3.58 -14.42
C THR A 103 -29.44 2.87 -13.09
N GLY A 104 -29.91 1.61 -13.12
CA GLY A 104 -30.02 0.79 -11.91
C GLY A 104 -28.68 0.62 -11.19
N SER A 105 -27.57 0.58 -11.95
CA SER A 105 -26.21 0.61 -11.40
C SER A 105 -25.90 1.90 -10.62
N ASP A 106 -26.36 3.06 -11.09
CA ASP A 106 -26.16 4.35 -10.41
C ASP A 106 -26.98 4.43 -9.12
N GLU A 107 -28.22 3.96 -9.16
CA GLU A 107 -29.11 3.93 -8.00
C GLU A 107 -28.60 2.99 -6.90
N LEU A 108 -28.17 1.78 -7.25
CA LEU A 108 -27.57 0.86 -6.28
C LEU A 108 -26.24 1.43 -5.74
N THR A 109 -25.45 2.07 -6.60
CA THR A 109 -24.21 2.76 -6.18
C THR A 109 -24.49 3.88 -5.17
N ALA A 110 -25.55 4.67 -5.38
CA ALA A 110 -25.97 5.71 -4.45
C ALA A 110 -26.44 5.13 -3.12
N LEU A 111 -27.25 4.07 -3.14
CA LEU A 111 -27.68 3.37 -1.92
C LEU A 111 -26.49 2.79 -1.13
N LEU A 112 -25.49 2.25 -1.81
CA LEU A 112 -24.26 1.78 -1.14
C LEU A 112 -23.45 2.95 -0.55
N ALA A 113 -23.45 4.11 -1.22
CA ALA A 113 -22.80 5.31 -0.72
C ALA A 113 -23.50 5.88 0.53
N ASP A 114 -24.84 5.78 0.64
CA ASP A 114 -25.58 6.14 1.87
C ASP A 114 -25.09 5.34 3.09
N GLY A 115 -24.66 4.08 2.88
CA GLY A 115 -24.05 3.24 3.93
C GLY A 115 -22.55 3.49 4.17
N GLY A 116 -21.96 4.45 3.46
CA GLY A 116 -20.53 4.80 3.50
C GLY A 116 -19.63 3.95 2.61
N TYR A 117 -20.17 3.00 1.83
CA TYR A 117 -19.39 2.10 0.96
C TYR A 117 -19.06 2.78 -0.38
N THR A 118 -18.22 3.81 -0.31
CA THR A 118 -17.89 4.70 -1.43
C THR A 118 -16.79 4.17 -2.34
N SER A 119 -15.97 3.23 -1.87
CA SER A 119 -14.89 2.62 -2.66
C SER A 119 -15.33 1.30 -3.27
N VAL A 120 -14.75 0.94 -4.42
CA VAL A 120 -15.07 -0.28 -5.16
C VAL A 120 -13.81 -1.00 -5.64
N VAL A 121 -13.82 -2.33 -5.59
CA VAL A 121 -12.83 -3.17 -6.26
C VAL A 121 -13.51 -4.41 -6.83
N ALA A 122 -13.12 -4.83 -8.03
CA ALA A 122 -13.53 -6.12 -8.59
C ALA A 122 -12.77 -7.25 -7.89
N THR A 123 -13.46 -8.31 -7.48
CA THR A 123 -12.81 -9.44 -6.77
C THR A 123 -12.80 -10.71 -7.61
N ASP A 124 -13.88 -11.00 -8.33
CA ASP A 124 -14.02 -12.25 -9.08
C ASP A 124 -14.78 -12.00 -10.40
N SER A 125 -14.42 -12.75 -11.44
CA SER A 125 -15.12 -12.75 -12.73
C SER A 125 -15.07 -14.15 -13.33
N GLU A 126 -16.23 -14.78 -13.48
CA GLU A 126 -16.39 -16.10 -14.07
C GLU A 126 -17.20 -15.98 -15.35
N PHE A 127 -16.73 -16.59 -16.44
CA PHE A 127 -17.43 -16.61 -17.72
C PHE A 127 -17.81 -18.04 -18.12
N ALA A 128 -19.01 -18.20 -18.68
CA ALA A 128 -19.40 -19.38 -19.45
C ALA A 128 -19.72 -18.95 -20.88
N PHE A 129 -19.09 -19.62 -21.85
CA PHE A 129 -19.26 -19.31 -23.27
C PHE A 129 -20.04 -20.44 -23.94
N GLU A 130 -21.21 -20.13 -24.45
CA GLU A 130 -22.11 -21.11 -25.08
C GLU A 130 -21.82 -21.23 -26.58
N ARG A 131 -21.36 -20.14 -27.21
CA ARG A 131 -21.10 -20.07 -28.64
C ARG A 131 -19.96 -19.11 -28.94
N GLU A 132 -19.12 -19.48 -29.92
CA GLU A 132 -18.13 -18.57 -30.49
C GLU A 132 -18.82 -17.49 -31.33
N LEU A 133 -18.41 -16.24 -31.13
CA LEU A 133 -18.92 -15.10 -31.90
C LEU A 133 -18.18 -15.00 -33.23
N VAL A 134 -18.90 -14.67 -34.30
CA VAL A 134 -18.33 -14.48 -35.64
C VAL A 134 -18.52 -13.05 -36.12
N PRO A 135 -17.67 -12.51 -37.01
CA PRO A 135 -17.88 -11.20 -37.58
C PRO A 135 -19.28 -11.05 -38.20
N GLY A 136 -19.95 -9.96 -37.84
CA GLY A 136 -21.35 -9.69 -38.21
C GLY A 136 -22.35 -9.99 -37.09
N ASP A 137 -21.99 -10.79 -36.08
CA ASP A 137 -22.86 -11.01 -34.92
C ASP A 137 -23.13 -9.71 -34.18
N GLN A 138 -24.39 -9.45 -33.83
CA GLN A 138 -24.76 -8.31 -32.99
C GLN A 138 -25.03 -8.77 -31.57
N VAL A 139 -24.23 -8.30 -30.62
CA VAL A 139 -24.27 -8.73 -29.22
C VAL A 139 -25.01 -7.71 -28.37
N SER A 140 -25.84 -8.19 -27.45
CA SER A 140 -26.50 -7.42 -26.41
C SER A 140 -26.13 -7.94 -25.04
N VAL A 141 -26.21 -7.09 -24.02
CA VAL A 141 -26.00 -7.45 -22.61
C VAL A 141 -27.14 -6.94 -21.75
N GLU A 142 -27.50 -7.74 -20.76
CA GLU A 142 -28.35 -7.38 -19.63
C GLU A 142 -27.65 -7.80 -18.32
N GLU A 143 -27.91 -7.11 -17.22
CA GLU A 143 -27.28 -7.39 -15.93
C GLU A 143 -28.31 -7.40 -14.80
N VAL A 144 -28.26 -8.43 -13.96
CA VAL A 144 -29.14 -8.61 -12.80
C VAL A 144 -28.31 -8.81 -11.54
N VAL A 145 -28.79 -8.28 -10.40
CA VAL A 145 -28.18 -8.55 -9.09
C VAL A 145 -28.51 -9.99 -8.67
N GLU A 146 -27.50 -10.83 -8.53
CA GLU A 146 -27.65 -12.20 -8.06
C GLU A 146 -27.69 -12.25 -6.52
N ALA A 147 -26.80 -11.50 -5.85
CA ALA A 147 -26.74 -11.47 -4.39
C ALA A 147 -26.04 -10.21 -3.86
N ILE A 148 -26.44 -9.80 -2.65
CA ILE A 148 -25.76 -8.77 -1.86
C ILE A 148 -25.42 -9.38 -0.50
N SER A 149 -24.13 -9.43 -0.15
CA SER A 149 -23.72 -10.03 1.11
C SER A 149 -24.02 -9.12 2.31
N PRO A 150 -24.11 -9.71 3.52
CA PRO A 150 -23.93 -8.95 4.76
C PRO A 150 -22.60 -8.20 4.76
N GLU A 151 -22.45 -7.22 5.64
CA GLU A 151 -21.18 -6.53 5.86
C GLU A 151 -20.10 -7.52 6.31
N LYS A 152 -18.92 -7.41 5.72
CA LYS A 152 -17.73 -8.20 6.03
C LYS A 152 -16.54 -7.29 6.28
N LYS A 153 -15.71 -7.66 7.24
CA LYS A 153 -14.41 -7.04 7.47
C LYS A 153 -13.40 -7.61 6.47
N THR A 154 -12.80 -6.74 5.66
CA THR A 154 -11.79 -7.11 4.65
C THR A 154 -10.48 -6.39 4.92
N GLY A 155 -9.41 -6.74 4.18
CA GLY A 155 -8.14 -6.01 4.25
C GLY A 155 -8.22 -4.55 3.77
N LEU A 156 -9.24 -4.22 2.95
CA LEU A 156 -9.45 -2.85 2.43
C LEU A 156 -10.40 -2.01 3.30
N GLY A 157 -11.04 -2.63 4.29
CA GLY A 157 -12.04 -2.00 5.16
C GLY A 157 -13.29 -2.86 5.33
N ALA A 158 -14.27 -2.35 6.08
CA ALA A 158 -15.59 -2.96 6.17
C ALA A 158 -16.34 -2.74 4.86
N GLY A 159 -16.90 -3.79 4.28
CA GLY A 159 -17.55 -3.73 2.97
C GLY A 159 -18.51 -4.88 2.70
N ARG A 160 -19.17 -4.81 1.54
CA ARG A 160 -20.18 -5.77 1.08
C ARG A 160 -19.82 -6.25 -0.31
N PHE A 161 -20.05 -7.54 -0.54
CA PHE A 161 -19.90 -8.13 -1.86
C PHE A 161 -21.22 -8.01 -2.61
N ILE A 162 -21.15 -7.50 -3.82
CA ILE A 162 -22.27 -7.45 -4.77
C ILE A 162 -21.93 -8.42 -5.89
N SER A 163 -22.76 -9.44 -6.05
CA SER A 163 -22.65 -10.42 -7.13
C SER A 163 -23.72 -10.11 -8.16
N THR A 164 -23.32 -10.05 -9.42
CA THR A 164 -24.22 -9.80 -10.56
C THR A 164 -24.02 -10.87 -11.63
N VAL A 165 -25.08 -11.14 -12.39
CA VAL A 165 -25.04 -12.00 -13.57
C VAL A 165 -25.29 -11.14 -14.79
N ARG A 166 -24.33 -11.13 -15.71
CA ARG A 166 -24.49 -10.57 -17.04
C ARG A 166 -24.82 -11.67 -18.02
N THR A 167 -25.85 -11.44 -18.81
CA THR A 167 -26.25 -12.36 -19.89
C THR A 167 -26.00 -11.67 -21.22
N TYR A 168 -25.19 -12.31 -22.07
CA TYR A 168 -24.89 -11.83 -23.41
C TYR A 168 -25.74 -12.62 -24.41
N ARG A 169 -26.41 -11.90 -25.33
CA ARG A 169 -27.30 -12.50 -26.32
C ARG A 169 -27.02 -11.95 -27.71
N ASP A 170 -27.20 -12.79 -28.73
CA ASP A 170 -27.14 -12.32 -30.11
C ASP A 170 -28.44 -11.63 -30.56
N ALA A 171 -28.50 -11.28 -31.85
CA ALA A 171 -29.65 -10.60 -32.47
C ALA A 171 -30.94 -11.43 -32.41
N SER A 172 -30.85 -12.75 -32.39
CA SER A 172 -32.01 -13.65 -32.29
C SER A 172 -32.52 -13.76 -30.84
N GLY A 173 -31.69 -13.42 -29.86
CA GLY A 173 -31.99 -13.53 -28.43
C GLY A 173 -31.43 -14.78 -27.76
N GLU A 174 -30.72 -15.63 -28.51
CA GLU A 174 -30.00 -16.78 -27.96
C GLU A 174 -28.82 -16.32 -27.09
N VAL A 175 -28.58 -17.05 -26.00
CA VAL A 175 -27.48 -16.77 -25.07
C VAL A 175 -26.18 -17.21 -25.71
N VAL A 176 -25.22 -16.30 -25.80
CA VAL A 176 -23.87 -16.59 -26.33
C VAL A 176 -22.84 -16.72 -25.22
N ALA A 177 -23.05 -16.01 -24.11
CA ALA A 177 -22.22 -16.14 -22.91
C ALA A 177 -22.97 -15.65 -21.67
N THR A 178 -22.51 -16.08 -20.51
CA THR A 178 -22.87 -15.51 -19.22
C THR A 178 -21.62 -15.14 -18.43
N GLN A 179 -21.71 -14.12 -17.59
CA GLN A 179 -20.64 -13.71 -16.70
C GLN A 179 -21.20 -13.52 -15.28
N ARG A 180 -20.67 -14.26 -14.32
CA ARG A 180 -20.83 -13.94 -12.90
C ARG A 180 -19.72 -13.00 -12.49
N TRP A 181 -20.11 -11.82 -12.07
CA TRP A 181 -19.20 -10.76 -11.67
C TRP A 181 -19.37 -10.47 -10.19
N ARG A 182 -18.27 -10.30 -9.47
CA ARG A 182 -18.29 -9.97 -8.06
C ARG A 182 -17.43 -8.75 -7.77
N LEU A 183 -18.04 -7.78 -7.12
CA LEU A 183 -17.37 -6.57 -6.65
C LEU A 183 -17.49 -6.42 -5.14
N LEU A 184 -16.48 -5.83 -4.52
CA LEU A 184 -16.48 -5.39 -3.13
C LEU A 184 -16.70 -3.88 -3.09
N ARG A 185 -17.75 -3.45 -2.39
CA ARG A 185 -18.00 -2.05 -2.03
C ARG A 185 -17.63 -1.87 -0.58
N PHE A 186 -16.71 -0.95 -0.29
CA PHE A 186 -16.13 -0.86 1.04
C PHE A 186 -15.98 0.59 1.51
N ARG A 187 -15.98 0.76 2.83
CA ARG A 187 -15.56 1.99 3.49
C ARG A 187 -14.04 2.04 3.41
N PRO A 188 -13.43 2.99 2.68
CA PRO A 188 -11.99 3.09 2.62
C PRO A 188 -11.45 3.27 4.04
N ALA A 189 -10.46 2.46 4.42
CA ALA A 189 -9.74 2.68 5.66
C ALA A 189 -9.13 4.10 5.65
N ALA A 190 -9.17 4.79 6.80
CA ALA A 190 -8.46 6.05 6.94
C ALA A 190 -6.99 5.83 6.57
N LYS A 191 -6.51 6.54 5.55
CA LYS A 191 -5.10 6.50 5.17
C LYS A 191 -4.29 6.91 6.41
N PRO A 192 -3.36 6.09 6.92
CA PRO A 192 -2.53 6.52 8.04
C PRO A 192 -1.81 7.79 7.63
N GLU A 193 -1.93 8.84 8.46
CA GLU A 193 -1.26 10.10 8.18
C GLU A 193 0.26 9.86 8.11
N PRO A 194 0.96 10.46 7.14
CA PRO A 194 2.40 10.32 7.05
C PRO A 194 3.03 10.83 8.35
N ARG A 195 3.97 10.05 8.89
CA ARG A 195 4.68 10.41 10.12
C ARG A 195 5.33 11.79 9.95
N PRO A 196 5.17 12.72 10.90
CA PRO A 196 5.80 14.03 10.77
C PRO A 196 7.31 13.89 10.78
N LEU A 197 7.98 14.75 10.02
CA LEU A 197 9.45 14.83 9.96
C LEU A 197 10.01 15.23 11.33
N ARG A 198 11.25 14.81 11.61
CA ARG A 198 11.92 15.24 12.86
C ARG A 198 12.21 16.74 12.82
N PRO A 199 12.09 17.46 13.95
CA PRO A 199 12.52 18.84 14.04
C PRO A 199 13.97 18.99 13.55
N ARG A 200 14.20 19.88 12.58
CA ARG A 200 15.52 20.11 12.00
C ARG A 200 16.43 20.82 13.03
N PRO A 201 17.67 20.36 13.25
CA PRO A 201 18.64 21.10 14.04
C PRO A 201 18.94 22.47 13.41
N PRO A 202 19.26 23.50 14.21
CA PRO A 202 19.68 24.80 13.68
C PRO A 202 21.05 24.68 13.01
N VAL A 203 21.11 24.98 11.71
CA VAL A 203 22.36 25.07 10.95
C VAL A 203 22.87 26.50 10.96
N ASN A 204 24.15 26.69 11.27
CA ASN A 204 24.84 27.96 11.31
C ASN A 204 26.22 27.83 10.63
N PRO A 205 26.96 28.94 10.39
CA PRO A 205 28.27 28.87 9.74
C PRO A 205 29.30 27.98 10.44
N ASP A 206 29.20 27.83 11.77
CA ASP A 206 30.15 27.04 12.56
C ASP A 206 29.91 25.52 12.45
N ASN A 207 28.70 25.09 12.06
CA ASN A 207 28.34 23.67 11.97
C ASN A 207 27.89 23.21 10.58
N ALA A 208 27.75 24.12 9.61
CA ALA A 208 27.27 23.79 8.26
C ALA A 208 28.07 22.68 7.59
N PHE A 209 29.41 22.73 7.70
CA PHE A 209 30.30 21.70 7.13
C PHE A 209 29.99 20.28 7.66
N TRP A 210 29.54 20.18 8.91
CA TRP A 210 29.23 18.89 9.55
C TRP A 210 27.94 18.30 8.97
N PHE A 211 26.92 19.13 8.78
CA PHE A 211 25.66 18.70 8.17
C PHE A 211 25.81 18.41 6.67
N GLU A 212 26.64 19.17 5.95
CA GLU A 212 26.97 18.90 4.54
C GLU A 212 27.64 17.54 4.38
N ALA A 213 28.66 17.23 5.19
CA ALA A 213 29.30 15.92 5.19
C ALA A 213 28.33 14.81 5.62
N ALA A 214 27.48 15.05 6.61
CA ALA A 214 26.49 14.09 7.07
C ALA A 214 25.50 13.69 5.96
N ARG A 215 25.09 14.61 5.08
CA ARG A 215 24.25 14.31 3.90
C ARG A 215 24.91 13.35 2.91
N GLU A 216 26.24 13.30 2.89
CA GLU A 216 27.02 12.34 2.10
C GLU A 216 27.36 11.07 2.90
N HIS A 217 26.76 10.89 4.08
CA HIS A 217 27.05 9.80 5.02
C HIS A 217 28.53 9.75 5.43
N LYS A 218 29.16 10.92 5.58
CA LYS A 218 30.52 11.08 6.10
C LYS A 218 30.51 11.73 7.47
N LEU A 219 31.07 11.05 8.46
CA LEU A 219 31.25 11.63 9.80
C LEU A 219 32.56 12.44 9.83
N VAL A 220 32.45 13.76 9.88
CA VAL A 220 33.60 14.66 10.00
C VAL A 220 33.66 15.30 11.39
N ILE A 221 34.88 15.51 11.89
CA ILE A 221 35.14 16.14 13.18
C ILE A 221 35.97 17.41 12.97
N GLN A 222 35.61 18.49 13.66
CA GLN A 222 36.39 19.72 13.64
C GLN A 222 37.71 19.52 14.39
N ARG A 223 38.83 19.89 13.77
CA ARG A 223 40.17 19.80 14.39
C ARG A 223 40.85 21.16 14.38
N CYS A 224 41.41 21.56 15.52
CA CYS A 224 42.22 22.78 15.59
C CYS A 224 43.48 22.63 14.69
N ALA A 225 43.72 23.60 13.81
CA ALA A 225 44.87 23.55 12.91
C ALA A 225 46.21 23.69 13.66
N GLU A 226 46.19 24.31 14.84
CA GLU A 226 47.38 24.59 15.64
C GLU A 226 47.70 23.48 16.64
N CYS A 227 46.83 23.23 17.62
CA CYS A 227 47.06 22.23 18.67
C CYS A 227 46.52 20.83 18.36
N LYS A 228 45.90 20.64 17.18
CA LYS A 228 45.33 19.36 16.71
C LYS A 228 44.23 18.75 17.57
N SER A 229 43.70 19.49 18.55
CA SER A 229 42.57 19.08 19.38
C SER A 229 41.30 18.88 18.52
N LEU A 230 40.67 17.71 18.67
CA LEU A 230 39.39 17.36 18.07
C LEU A 230 38.23 17.93 18.88
N ARG A 231 37.19 18.42 18.19
CA ARG A 231 36.07 19.15 18.82
C ARG A 231 34.74 18.68 18.26
N HIS A 232 33.85 18.34 19.19
CA HIS A 232 32.43 18.19 18.94
C HIS A 232 31.65 18.60 20.22
N PRO A 233 30.56 19.39 20.14
CA PRO A 233 30.03 20.01 18.92
C PRO A 233 30.99 21.04 18.30
N PRO A 234 30.84 21.35 16.99
CA PRO A 234 31.64 22.37 16.33
C PRO A 234 31.50 23.75 17.01
N GLY A 235 32.59 24.53 17.01
CA GLY A 235 32.58 25.88 17.58
C GLY A 235 33.58 26.84 16.94
N PRO A 236 33.42 28.15 17.16
CA PRO A 236 34.13 29.19 16.43
C PRO A 236 35.61 29.32 16.80
N CYS A 237 36.01 28.92 18.01
CA CYS A 237 37.41 28.98 18.47
C CYS A 237 37.79 27.74 19.29
N CYS A 238 39.09 27.42 19.33
CA CYS A 238 39.60 26.28 20.06
C CYS A 238 39.55 26.55 21.58
N PRO A 239 38.87 25.72 22.40
CA PRO A 239 38.82 25.94 23.84
C PRO A 239 40.16 25.62 24.55
N GLN A 240 41.09 24.95 23.87
CA GLN A 240 42.40 24.59 24.42
C GLN A 240 43.44 25.69 24.24
N CYS A 241 43.54 26.28 23.04
CA CYS A 241 44.57 27.27 22.71
C CYS A 241 44.03 28.63 22.24
N GLY A 242 42.72 28.79 22.05
CA GLY A 242 42.09 30.03 21.58
C GLY A 242 42.17 30.29 20.07
N SER A 243 42.81 29.40 19.29
CA SER A 243 42.96 29.56 17.84
C SER A 243 41.62 29.55 17.10
N PHE A 244 41.52 30.37 16.06
CA PHE A 244 40.39 30.39 15.13
C PHE A 244 40.64 29.51 13.89
N GLU A 245 41.87 29.04 13.69
CA GLU A 245 42.25 28.22 12.55
C GLU A 245 41.89 26.75 12.80
N TRP A 246 41.14 26.15 11.87
CA TRP A 246 40.72 24.75 11.95
C TRP A 246 40.58 24.09 10.60
N ASP A 247 40.69 22.76 10.60
CA ASP A 247 40.39 21.88 9.48
C ASP A 247 39.45 20.75 9.96
N THR A 248 39.14 19.79 9.10
CA THR A 248 38.28 18.63 9.42
C THR A 248 39.04 17.32 9.25
N VAL A 249 38.68 16.33 10.07
CA VAL A 249 39.14 14.94 9.91
C VAL A 249 37.91 14.04 9.76
N GLU A 250 37.94 13.13 8.79
CA GLU A 250 36.92 12.10 8.65
C GLU A 250 37.15 11.00 9.70
N ALA A 251 36.12 10.69 10.46
CA ALA A 251 36.13 9.66 11.48
C ALA A 251 35.72 8.31 10.90
N GLN A 252 36.35 7.23 11.35
CA GLN A 252 35.98 5.88 10.93
C GLN A 252 34.65 5.44 11.55
N GLY A 253 34.28 6.03 12.69
CA GLY A 253 32.99 5.80 13.32
C GLY A 253 32.95 4.59 14.25
N ASP A 254 34.10 4.02 14.61
CA ASP A 254 34.21 3.09 15.72
C ASP A 254 34.37 3.83 17.06
N GLY A 255 33.81 3.27 18.11
CA GLY A 255 33.86 3.86 19.44
C GLY A 255 33.19 2.99 20.49
N HIS A 256 32.92 3.59 21.64
CA HIS A 256 32.19 2.94 22.72
C HIS A 256 31.21 3.90 23.39
N VAL A 257 30.17 3.34 24.01
CA VAL A 257 29.20 4.11 24.81
C VAL A 257 29.91 4.66 26.04
N TYR A 258 30.12 5.97 26.11
CA TYR A 258 30.69 6.64 27.28
C TYR A 258 29.65 6.83 28.38
N SER A 259 28.45 7.25 28.00
CA SER A 259 27.27 7.35 28.87
C SER A 259 26.00 7.36 28.03
N TYR A 260 24.84 7.09 28.63
CA TYR A 260 23.57 7.13 27.90
C TYR A 260 22.39 7.49 28.81
N VAL A 261 21.29 7.91 28.18
CA VAL A 261 19.98 8.10 28.81
C VAL A 261 18.91 7.48 27.93
N ILE A 262 17.84 6.96 28.56
CA ILE A 262 16.69 6.39 27.88
C ILE A 262 15.50 7.35 28.06
N ALA A 263 15.14 8.06 27.00
CA ALA A 263 14.04 9.01 27.02
C ALA A 263 12.71 8.30 26.74
N HIS A 264 11.79 8.32 27.71
CA HIS A 264 10.43 7.77 27.55
C HIS A 264 9.37 8.85 27.26
N HIS A 265 9.56 10.07 27.80
CA HIS A 265 8.62 11.19 27.75
C HIS A 265 9.36 12.55 27.77
N PRO A 266 8.75 13.64 27.24
CA PRO A 266 7.51 13.66 26.46
C PRO A 266 7.70 13.01 25.09
N ARG A 267 6.61 12.48 24.54
CA ARG A 267 6.62 11.82 23.23
C ARG A 267 6.34 12.82 22.12
N HIS A 268 7.13 12.77 21.07
CA HIS A 268 6.90 13.53 19.84
C HIS A 268 6.64 12.54 18.68
N PRO A 269 5.60 12.73 17.85
CA PRO A 269 5.20 11.72 16.84
C PRO A 269 6.29 11.36 15.80
N ALA A 270 7.27 12.26 15.60
CA ALA A 270 8.41 12.05 14.70
C ALA A 270 9.51 11.09 15.22
N PHE A 271 9.41 10.62 16.46
CA PHE A 271 10.41 9.74 17.08
C PHE A 271 9.80 8.40 17.49
N ASP A 272 10.65 7.38 17.50
CA ASP A 272 10.36 6.09 18.11
C ASP A 272 10.83 6.11 19.57
N TYR A 273 10.01 5.55 20.46
CA TYR A 273 10.26 5.52 21.89
C TYR A 273 10.25 4.09 22.41
N PRO A 274 11.03 3.78 23.46
CA PRO A 274 11.96 4.68 24.15
C PRO A 274 13.21 5.02 23.30
N LEU A 275 13.66 6.28 23.39
CA LEU A 275 14.80 6.76 22.61
C LEU A 275 16.08 6.64 23.43
N VAL A 276 17.02 5.83 22.96
CA VAL A 276 18.36 5.73 23.56
C VAL A 276 19.23 6.84 22.99
N ILE A 277 19.64 7.76 23.85
CA ILE A 277 20.54 8.88 23.53
C ILE A 277 21.86 8.59 24.24
N ALA A 278 22.91 8.38 23.46
CA ALA A 278 24.23 8.02 23.98
C ALA A 278 25.25 9.11 23.69
N VAL A 279 26.18 9.30 24.63
CA VAL A 279 27.46 9.95 24.39
C VAL A 279 28.42 8.85 23.94
N ILE A 280 28.87 8.92 22.69
CA ILE A 280 29.83 7.98 22.13
C ILE A 280 31.22 8.60 22.21
N GLU A 281 32.16 7.89 22.81
CA GLU A 281 33.57 8.22 22.74
C GLU A 281 34.17 7.48 21.54
N LEU A 282 34.51 8.26 20.51
CA LEU A 282 35.08 7.76 19.27
C LEU A 282 36.53 7.35 19.47
N ALA A 283 37.03 6.39 18.71
CA ALA A 283 38.40 5.93 18.80
C ALA A 283 39.44 7.03 18.55
N GLU A 284 39.08 8.06 17.76
CA GLU A 284 39.92 9.25 17.53
C GLU A 284 40.04 10.15 18.78
N GLY A 285 39.17 9.97 19.79
CA GLY A 285 39.28 10.62 21.11
C GLY A 285 38.35 11.81 21.35
N THR A 286 37.37 12.07 20.47
CA THR A 286 36.31 13.05 20.74
C THR A 286 35.00 12.37 21.11
N ARG A 287 34.05 13.15 21.67
CA ARG A 287 32.74 12.64 22.09
C ARG A 287 31.62 13.22 21.24
N LEU A 288 30.69 12.36 20.85
CA LEU A 288 29.54 12.69 20.00
C LEU A 288 28.25 12.25 20.69
N ILE A 289 27.27 13.16 20.81
CA ILE A 289 25.93 12.80 21.27
C ILE A 289 25.17 12.28 20.05
N SER A 290 24.63 11.07 20.14
CA SER A 290 23.94 10.42 19.03
C SER A 290 22.88 9.43 19.52
N ASN A 291 21.98 9.04 18.61
CA ASN A 291 20.98 8.02 18.87
C ASN A 291 21.59 6.63 18.69
N MET A 292 21.19 5.68 19.55
CA MET A 292 21.50 4.28 19.33
C MET A 292 20.42 3.60 18.47
N THR A 293 20.84 2.84 17.47
CA THR A 293 20.00 2.01 16.59
C THR A 293 20.36 0.54 16.73
N GLY A 294 19.43 -0.37 16.36
CA GLY A 294 19.71 -1.81 16.34
C GLY A 294 20.02 -2.43 17.71
N VAL A 295 19.56 -1.81 18.80
CA VAL A 295 19.73 -2.29 20.18
C VAL A 295 18.48 -2.02 21.00
N GLU A 296 18.07 -2.98 21.81
CA GLU A 296 16.99 -2.77 22.77
C GLU A 296 17.51 -1.92 23.94
N PRO A 297 16.72 -0.98 24.47
CA PRO A 297 17.15 -0.07 25.53
C PRO A 297 17.70 -0.78 26.78
N ALA A 298 17.18 -1.97 27.09
CA ALA A 298 17.60 -2.77 28.23
C ALA A 298 19.01 -3.37 28.08
N ASP A 299 19.50 -3.49 26.84
CA ASP A 299 20.77 -4.15 26.52
C ASP A 299 21.93 -3.14 26.44
N VAL A 300 21.66 -1.84 26.55
CA VAL A 300 22.67 -0.78 26.42
C VAL A 300 23.50 -0.68 27.70
N GLU A 301 24.81 -0.79 27.57
CA GLU A 301 25.76 -0.70 28.69
C GLU A 301 26.87 0.32 28.39
N VAL A 302 27.39 0.95 29.45
CA VAL A 302 28.58 1.79 29.34
C VAL A 302 29.79 0.93 28.99
N GLY A 303 30.59 1.37 28.02
CA GLY A 303 31.71 0.62 27.46
C GLY A 303 31.32 -0.29 26.29
N MET A 304 30.03 -0.40 25.94
CA MET A 304 29.58 -1.18 24.79
C MET A 304 30.28 -0.69 23.50
N PRO A 305 30.94 -1.58 22.73
CA PRO A 305 31.54 -1.20 21.46
C PRO A 305 30.46 -0.92 20.42
N VAL A 306 30.62 0.17 19.67
CA VAL A 306 29.65 0.63 18.67
C VAL A 306 30.33 0.96 17.36
N VAL A 307 29.54 0.93 16.29
CA VAL A 307 29.94 1.36 14.95
C VAL A 307 28.92 2.36 14.41
N LEU A 308 29.41 3.29 13.60
CA LEU A 308 28.61 4.30 12.93
C LEU A 308 27.53 3.66 12.07
N ASP A 309 26.35 4.26 12.17
CA ASP A 309 25.16 3.99 11.40
C ASP A 309 24.54 5.35 11.00
N TRP A 310 23.50 5.33 10.17
CA TRP A 310 22.86 6.55 9.69
C TRP A 310 21.35 6.49 9.87
N ILE A 311 20.80 7.64 10.25
CA ILE A 311 19.36 7.87 10.20
C ILE A 311 19.07 9.01 9.22
N ASP A 312 18.10 8.79 8.33
CA ASP A 312 17.64 9.77 7.35
C ASP A 312 16.19 10.20 7.68
N PRO A 313 15.99 11.04 8.72
CA PRO A 313 14.66 11.43 9.19
C PRO A 313 13.90 12.37 8.23
N ASP A 314 14.55 12.87 7.19
CA ASP A 314 14.03 13.80 6.19
C ASP A 314 14.86 13.63 4.90
N PRO A 315 14.28 13.76 3.70
CA PRO A 315 15.01 13.64 2.42
C PRO A 315 16.28 14.49 2.31
N ASP A 316 16.38 15.60 3.04
CA ASP A 316 17.52 16.51 3.01
C ASP A 316 18.36 16.52 4.31
N LEU A 317 18.10 15.60 5.25
CA LEU A 317 18.82 15.54 6.53
C LEU A 317 19.20 14.11 6.87
N SER A 318 20.51 13.90 7.00
CA SER A 318 21.10 12.68 7.54
C SER A 318 21.80 13.01 8.85
N LEU A 319 21.65 12.17 9.86
CA LEU A 319 22.33 12.30 11.15
C LEU A 319 23.06 11.00 11.48
N PRO A 320 24.27 11.08 12.05
CA PRO A 320 24.98 9.90 12.51
C PRO A 320 24.20 9.28 13.68
N ALA A 321 24.02 7.97 13.60
CA ALA A 321 23.55 7.08 14.65
C ALA A 321 24.66 6.07 14.98
N PHE A 322 24.48 5.30 16.05
CA PHE A 322 25.42 4.22 16.38
C PHE A 322 24.66 2.95 16.70
N ARG A 323 25.19 1.82 16.27
CA ARG A 323 24.66 0.50 16.60
C ARG A 323 25.74 -0.35 17.27
N PRO A 324 25.37 -1.39 18.03
CA PRO A 324 26.34 -2.31 18.59
C PRO A 324 27.28 -2.85 17.52
N ALA A 325 28.57 -2.88 17.84
CA ALA A 325 29.56 -3.52 16.98
C ALA A 325 29.22 -5.02 16.86
N PRO A 326 29.37 -5.62 15.66
CA PRO A 326 29.17 -7.06 15.51
C PRO A 326 30.14 -7.79 16.45
N SER A 327 29.62 -8.70 17.28
CA SER A 327 30.47 -9.50 18.16
C SER A 327 31.48 -10.28 17.31
N PRO A 328 32.77 -10.33 17.69
CA PRO A 328 33.71 -11.21 17.01
C PRO A 328 33.19 -12.65 17.12
N PRO A 329 33.33 -13.47 16.06
CA PRO A 329 32.91 -14.86 16.12
C PRO A 329 33.60 -15.55 17.30
N ALA A 330 32.81 -16.21 18.15
CA ALA A 330 33.33 -16.93 19.31
C ALA A 330 34.46 -17.86 18.88
N SER A 331 35.67 -17.65 19.41
CA SER A 331 36.79 -18.54 19.16
C SER A 331 36.45 -19.91 19.71
N ARG A 332 36.39 -20.91 18.82
CA ARG A 332 36.20 -22.30 19.19
C ARG A 332 37.40 -22.69 20.08
N PRO A 333 37.21 -23.22 21.30
CA PRO A 333 38.33 -23.69 22.10
C PRO A 333 39.06 -24.77 21.33
N ALA A 334 40.38 -24.64 21.21
CA ALA A 334 41.27 -25.63 20.61
C ALA A 334 41.04 -26.95 21.35
N GLY A 335 40.56 -27.96 20.61
CA GLY A 335 40.35 -29.30 21.14
C GLY A 335 41.68 -29.86 21.62
N ALA A 336 41.70 -30.33 22.86
CA ALA A 336 42.75 -31.18 23.37
C ALA A 336 42.72 -32.50 22.58
N ASP A 337 43.82 -32.81 21.92
CA ASP A 337 44.10 -34.14 21.39
C ASP A 337 44.08 -35.15 22.55
N VAL A 338 43.15 -36.10 22.51
CA VAL A 338 43.19 -37.31 23.33
C VAL A 338 43.67 -38.44 22.43
N GLU A 339 44.90 -38.85 22.70
CA GLU A 339 45.60 -39.98 22.11
C GLU A 339 45.05 -41.29 22.72
N GLU A 340 44.27 -42.06 21.95
CA GLU A 340 43.82 -43.40 22.35
C GLU A 340 44.79 -44.48 21.84
N ARG A 341 45.25 -45.33 22.77
CA ARG A 341 45.99 -46.57 22.55
C ARG A 341 45.07 -47.76 22.48
#